data_AF-A0A7W0N8Y8-F1
#
_entry.id   AF-A0A7W0N8Y8-F1
#
_cell.length_a   1.000
_cell.length_b   1.000
_cell.length_c   1.000
_cell.angle_alpha   90.00
_cell.angle_beta   90.00
_cell.angle_gamma   90.00
#
_symmetry.space_group_name_H-M   'P 1'
#
loop_
_entity.id
_entity.type
_entity.pdbx_description
1 polymer ?
#
loop_
_entity_poly.entity_id
_entity_poly.type
_entity_poly.pdbx_seq_one_letter_code
_entity_poly.pdbx_strand_id
1 'polypeptide(L)'
;MDNKLQKRKSGALKENSQYALAFGLIGTMLYIAGFPMFVIFFFGIFAYFLWKTFSQPSRNGTREVFEFYLSANEVLRDDERRWFGFEVQEVIVRGERILQMMNGAPPLVYFTLGALYNKIGDHKSAISHLAYVTENEKADESSYVYPSPDLRNYARILRKIEREPSEAPQTSSAVRALERARRNRGKIILENSRLQLKELEGKKEQAMLEQKAQLDKLAIVNADNAAPKSVVQNSEEFASQNGRNHSEQINTQNFENRNTQNKRMTEEPNADPFVNRKPISEVLHDIYDRKQ
;
A
#
# COMPACT_ATOMS: atom_id res chain seq x y z
N MET A 1 40.02 1.20 -5.28
CA MET A 1 39.41 2.37 -4.62
C MET A 1 38.20 1.87 -3.85
N ASP A 2 38.45 1.34 -2.66
CA ASP A 2 37.45 0.67 -1.83
C ASP A 2 36.70 1.70 -0.98
N ASN A 3 35.43 1.94 -1.27
CA ASN A 3 34.57 2.76 -0.42
C ASN A 3 33.68 1.88 0.45
N LYS A 4 34.06 1.88 1.73
CA LYS A 4 33.42 1.23 2.87
C LYS A 4 32.00 1.75 3.08
N LEU A 5 30.99 0.94 2.75
CA LEU A 5 29.68 1.01 3.40
C LEU A 5 29.80 0.41 4.82
N GLN A 6 30.39 1.18 5.74
CA GLN A 6 30.28 0.92 7.18
C GLN A 6 28.82 1.16 7.59
N LYS A 7 28.02 0.11 7.46
CA LYS A 7 26.70 -0.01 8.06
C LYS A 7 26.86 0.22 9.57
N ARG A 8 26.34 1.33 10.10
CA ARG A 8 26.30 1.63 11.54
C ARG A 8 25.55 0.51 12.28
N LYS A 9 26.27 -0.52 12.73
CA LYS A 9 25.80 -1.58 13.65
C LYS A 9 26.07 -1.21 15.12
N SER A 10 26.48 0.02 15.42
CA SER A 10 26.96 0.40 16.75
C SER A 10 25.86 0.69 17.78
N GLY A 11 24.61 0.93 17.36
CA GLY A 11 23.49 1.16 18.29
C GLY A 11 23.01 -0.12 18.98
N ALA A 12 22.61 -1.12 18.20
CA ALA A 12 22.05 -2.38 18.72
C ALA A 12 23.06 -3.23 19.52
N LEU A 13 24.35 -3.17 19.16
CA LEU A 13 25.40 -3.87 19.94
C LEU A 13 25.66 -3.19 21.30
N LYS A 14 25.46 -1.87 21.39
CA LYS A 14 25.65 -1.13 22.64
C LYS A 14 24.51 -1.40 23.63
N GLU A 15 23.27 -1.49 23.14
CA GLU A 15 22.11 -1.85 23.96
C GLU A 15 22.19 -3.31 24.44
N ASN A 16 22.47 -4.26 23.54
CA ASN A 16 22.55 -5.68 23.91
C ASN A 16 23.70 -6.00 24.88
N SER A 17 24.83 -5.28 24.79
CA SER A 17 25.95 -5.43 25.73
C SER A 17 25.67 -4.77 27.09
N GLN A 18 24.89 -3.69 27.12
CA GLN A 18 24.42 -3.07 28.37
C GLN A 18 23.47 -4.00 29.13
N TYR A 19 22.54 -4.67 28.45
CA TYR A 19 21.67 -5.66 29.10
C TYR A 19 22.47 -6.84 29.65
N ALA A 20 23.44 -7.37 28.88
CA ALA A 20 24.28 -8.46 29.35
C ALA A 20 25.11 -8.08 30.61
N LEU A 21 25.64 -6.84 30.66
CA LEU A 21 26.32 -6.31 31.84
C LEU A 21 25.38 -6.15 33.04
N ALA A 22 24.17 -5.62 32.82
CA ALA A 22 23.17 -5.46 33.88
C ALA A 22 22.73 -6.81 34.46
N PHE A 23 22.47 -7.82 33.62
CA PHE A 23 22.14 -9.17 34.07
C PHE A 23 23.29 -9.83 34.84
N GLY A 24 24.55 -9.60 34.44
CA GLY A 24 25.72 -10.06 35.19
C GLY A 24 25.81 -9.44 36.58
N LEU A 25 25.56 -8.13 36.69
CA LEU A 25 25.63 -7.38 37.96
C LEU A 25 24.49 -7.73 38.92
N ILE A 26 23.29 -7.99 38.39
CA ILE A 26 22.17 -8.52 39.15
C ILE A 26 22.48 -9.93 39.67
N GLY A 27 23.08 -10.79 38.83
CA GLY A 27 23.48 -12.13 39.23
C GLY A 27 24.51 -12.14 40.37
N THR A 28 25.50 -11.25 40.34
CA THR A 28 26.50 -11.11 41.42
C THR A 28 25.90 -10.52 42.69
N MET A 29 24.99 -9.55 42.59
CA MET A 29 24.26 -9.00 43.74
C MET A 29 23.38 -10.04 44.44
N LEU A 30 22.65 -10.88 43.69
CA LEU A 30 21.85 -11.97 44.28
C LEU A 30 22.73 -13.01 44.98
N TYR A 31 23.91 -13.30 44.43
CA TYR A 31 24.86 -14.23 45.05
C TYR A 31 25.39 -13.70 46.39
N ILE A 32 25.75 -12.40 46.45
CA ILE A 32 26.22 -11.75 47.68
C ILE A 32 25.09 -11.65 48.73
N ALA A 33 23.84 -11.46 48.30
CA ALA A 33 22.67 -11.42 49.17
C ALA A 33 22.28 -12.79 49.77
N GLY A 34 23.02 -13.87 49.46
CA GLY A 34 22.81 -15.19 50.04
C GLY A 34 21.67 -15.98 49.40
N PHE A 35 21.23 -15.60 48.18
CA PHE A 35 20.25 -16.41 47.46
C PHE A 35 20.84 -17.77 47.09
N PRO A 36 20.07 -18.86 47.21
CA PRO A 36 20.57 -20.19 46.87
C PRO A 36 20.99 -20.28 45.40
N MET A 37 22.15 -20.89 45.14
CA MET A 37 22.74 -20.98 43.80
C MET A 37 21.81 -21.62 42.76
N PHE A 38 20.96 -22.56 43.17
CA PHE A 38 19.99 -23.19 42.28
C PHE A 38 18.92 -22.20 41.76
N VAL A 39 18.53 -21.20 42.56
CA VAL A 39 17.57 -20.16 42.15
C VAL A 39 18.20 -19.26 41.09
N ILE A 40 19.44 -18.82 41.31
CA ILE A 40 20.18 -17.97 40.38
C ILE A 40 20.38 -18.70 39.04
N PHE A 41 20.76 -19.97 39.08
CA PHE A 41 20.93 -20.79 37.87
C PHE A 41 19.62 -21.00 37.11
N PHE A 42 18.52 -21.27 37.81
CA PHE A 42 17.19 -21.41 37.20
C PHE A 42 16.76 -20.14 36.48
N PHE A 43 16.88 -18.97 37.13
CA PHE A 43 16.54 -17.69 36.51
C PHE A 43 17.49 -17.31 35.37
N GLY A 44 18.78 -17.66 35.46
CA GLY A 44 19.74 -17.46 34.36
C GLY A 44 19.39 -18.27 33.12
N ILE A 45 19.08 -19.56 33.29
CA ILE A 45 18.60 -20.41 32.19
C ILE A 45 17.28 -19.89 31.64
N PHE A 46 16.35 -19.52 32.52
CA PHE A 46 15.04 -18.99 32.11
C PHE A 46 15.17 -17.70 31.31
N ALA A 47 15.99 -16.74 31.77
CA ALA A 47 16.28 -15.51 31.04
C ALA A 47 16.98 -15.78 29.70
N TYR A 48 17.91 -16.74 29.64
CA TYR A 48 18.54 -17.17 28.39
C TYR A 48 17.50 -17.76 27.42
N PHE A 49 16.56 -18.57 27.91
CA PHE A 49 15.47 -19.10 27.08
C PHE A 49 14.55 -17.98 26.60
N LEU A 50 14.14 -17.04 27.46
CA LEU A 50 13.34 -15.89 27.06
C LEU A 50 14.03 -15.04 26.00
N TRP A 51 15.31 -14.70 26.21
CA TRP A 51 16.12 -14.01 25.21
C TRP A 51 16.13 -14.78 23.90
N LYS A 52 16.38 -16.09 23.96
CA LYS A 52 16.48 -16.95 22.77
C LYS A 52 15.14 -17.09 22.04
N THR A 53 14.02 -17.13 22.74
CA THR A 53 12.69 -17.18 22.12
C THR A 53 12.31 -15.85 21.47
N PHE A 54 12.66 -14.72 22.09
CA PHE A 54 12.36 -13.40 21.52
C PHE A 54 13.36 -12.95 20.44
N SER A 55 14.59 -13.46 20.45
CA SER A 55 15.61 -13.14 19.44
C SER A 55 15.52 -14.00 18.17
N GLN A 56 14.62 -14.98 18.11
CA GLN A 56 14.37 -15.66 16.85
C GLN A 56 13.65 -14.70 15.90
N PRO A 57 14.18 -14.46 14.67
CA PRO A 57 13.45 -13.67 13.68
C PRO A 57 12.11 -14.35 13.45
N SER A 58 11.03 -13.61 13.68
CA SER A 58 9.68 -14.15 13.61
C SER A 58 9.50 -14.84 12.25
N ARG A 59 9.19 -16.13 12.25
CA ARG A 59 8.81 -16.90 11.04
C ARG A 59 7.52 -16.37 10.37
N ASN A 60 7.00 -15.23 10.83
CA ASN A 60 5.71 -14.68 10.44
C ASN A 60 5.73 -13.97 9.08
N GLY A 61 6.89 -13.55 8.58
CA GLY A 61 6.98 -12.79 7.32
C GLY A 61 6.32 -13.50 6.14
N THR A 62 6.45 -14.82 6.03
CA THR A 62 5.79 -15.59 4.94
C THR A 62 4.29 -15.73 5.11
N ARG A 63 3.76 -15.73 6.33
CA ARG A 63 2.32 -15.78 6.57
C ARG A 63 1.66 -14.45 6.20
N GLU A 64 2.34 -13.35 6.52
CA GLU A 64 1.90 -11.98 6.18
C GLU A 64 1.70 -11.82 4.66
N VAL A 65 2.52 -12.48 3.82
CA VAL A 65 2.34 -12.52 2.35
C VAL A 65 0.98 -13.09 1.95
N PHE A 66 0.60 -14.23 2.53
CA PHE A 66 -0.68 -14.88 2.18
C PHE A 66 -1.88 -14.13 2.75
N GLU A 67 -1.74 -13.53 3.93
CA GLU A 67 -2.78 -12.65 4.49
C GLU A 67 -2.95 -11.39 3.64
N PHE A 68 -1.85 -10.82 3.13
CA PHE A 68 -1.89 -9.73 2.17
C PHE A 68 -2.61 -10.14 0.87
N TYR A 69 -2.35 -11.34 0.33
CA TYR A 69 -3.06 -11.82 -0.85
C TYR A 69 -4.57 -11.99 -0.63
N LEU A 70 -4.98 -12.47 0.55
CA LEU A 70 -6.38 -12.55 0.91
C LEU A 70 -7.02 -11.16 0.90
N SER A 71 -6.45 -10.22 1.67
CA SER A 71 -6.99 -8.86 1.74
C SER A 71 -6.94 -8.13 0.40
N ALA A 72 -5.88 -8.30 -0.38
CA ALA A 72 -5.76 -7.69 -1.70
C ALA A 72 -6.77 -8.28 -2.68
N ASN A 73 -7.03 -9.59 -2.65
CA ASN A 73 -8.02 -10.21 -3.51
C ASN A 73 -9.46 -9.81 -3.15
N GLU A 74 -9.77 -9.62 -1.87
CA GLU A 74 -11.06 -9.05 -1.43
C GLU A 74 -11.25 -7.64 -1.97
N VAL A 75 -10.22 -6.80 -1.86
CA VAL A 75 -10.26 -5.43 -2.36
C VAL A 75 -10.32 -5.40 -3.89
N LEU A 76 -9.53 -6.20 -4.60
CA LEU A 76 -9.44 -6.16 -6.07
C LEU A 76 -10.59 -6.89 -6.76
N ARG A 77 -11.43 -7.63 -6.03
CA ARG A 77 -12.67 -8.17 -6.58
C ARG A 77 -13.63 -7.02 -6.91
N ASP A 78 -14.20 -7.09 -8.10
CA ASP A 78 -15.29 -6.23 -8.57
C ASP A 78 -16.62 -6.61 -7.90
N ASP A 79 -16.61 -6.85 -6.59
CA ASP A 79 -17.83 -7.05 -5.82
C ASP A 79 -18.53 -5.67 -5.65
N GLU A 80 -19.86 -5.64 -5.64
CA GLU A 80 -20.68 -4.40 -5.49
C GLU A 80 -20.38 -3.60 -4.20
N ARG A 81 -19.55 -4.15 -3.31
CA ARG A 81 -19.05 -3.47 -2.12
C ARG A 81 -18.13 -2.31 -2.51
N ARG A 82 -18.56 -1.09 -2.18
CA ARG A 82 -17.70 0.09 -2.21
C ARG A 82 -16.67 -0.02 -1.08
N TRP A 83 -15.41 -0.11 -1.45
CA TRP A 83 -14.28 -0.07 -0.52
C TRP A 83 -13.93 1.38 -0.19
N PHE A 84 -13.61 1.66 1.06
CA PHE A 84 -13.15 2.99 1.46
C PHE A 84 -11.66 3.14 1.16
N GLY A 85 -11.23 4.35 0.79
CA GLY A 85 -9.82 4.62 0.45
C GLY A 85 -8.83 4.24 1.57
N PHE A 86 -9.23 4.39 2.84
CA PHE A 86 -8.39 3.99 3.98
C PHE A 86 -8.20 2.48 4.09
N GLU A 87 -9.21 1.66 3.75
CA GLU A 87 -9.11 0.19 3.77
C GLU A 87 -8.11 -0.27 2.71
N VAL A 88 -8.20 0.30 1.51
CA VAL A 88 -7.25 0.00 0.42
C VAL A 88 -5.84 0.45 0.81
N GLN A 89 -5.70 1.62 1.43
CA GLN A 89 -4.41 2.13 1.89
C GLN A 89 -3.78 1.24 2.97
N GLU A 90 -4.57 0.71 3.91
CA GLU A 90 -4.06 -0.23 4.92
C GLU A 90 -3.48 -1.49 4.28
N VAL A 91 -4.17 -2.04 3.26
CA VAL A 91 -3.71 -3.21 2.52
C VAL A 91 -2.43 -2.89 1.74
N ILE A 92 -2.33 -1.71 1.13
CA ILE A 92 -1.11 -1.25 0.45
C ILE A 92 0.06 -1.17 1.43
N VAL A 93 -0.12 -0.51 2.57
CA VAL A 93 0.93 -0.37 3.60
C VAL A 93 1.44 -1.73 4.07
N ARG A 94 0.54 -2.72 4.19
CA ARG A 94 0.92 -4.11 4.52
C ARG A 94 1.77 -4.74 3.39
N GLY A 95 1.37 -4.56 2.14
CA GLY A 95 2.13 -5.02 0.98
C GLY A 95 3.53 -4.38 0.88
N GLU A 96 3.64 -3.08 1.15
CA GLU A 96 4.93 -2.37 1.15
C GLU A 96 5.86 -2.86 2.25
N ARG A 97 5.31 -3.13 3.44
CA ARG A 97 6.08 -3.71 4.55
C ARG A 97 6.68 -5.06 4.15
N ILE A 98 5.92 -5.90 3.45
CA ILE A 98 6.42 -7.19 2.93
C ILE A 98 7.61 -6.98 1.99
N LEU A 99 7.53 -6.00 1.07
CA LEU A 99 8.64 -5.67 0.17
C LEU A 99 9.89 -5.20 0.92
N GLN A 100 9.73 -4.49 2.04
CA GLN A 100 10.84 -4.03 2.87
C GLN A 100 11.47 -5.15 3.70
N MET A 101 10.65 -6.11 4.15
CA MET A 101 11.09 -7.21 5.02
C MET A 101 11.72 -8.36 4.24
N MET A 102 11.18 -8.70 3.06
CA MET A 102 11.64 -9.84 2.27
C MET A 102 12.74 -9.45 1.28
N ASN A 103 13.91 -10.07 1.43
CA ASN A 103 14.96 -10.00 0.41
C ASN A 103 14.55 -10.86 -0.80
N GLY A 104 14.00 -10.20 -1.83
CA GLY A 104 13.46 -10.86 -3.03
C GLY A 104 12.02 -11.31 -2.82
N ALA A 105 11.10 -10.35 -2.72
CA ALA A 105 9.67 -10.61 -2.59
C ALA A 105 9.09 -11.28 -3.85
N PRO A 106 8.03 -12.11 -3.73
CA PRO A 106 7.41 -12.77 -4.88
C PRO A 106 6.88 -11.75 -5.91
N PRO A 107 6.98 -12.03 -7.22
CA PRO A 107 6.49 -11.14 -8.29
C PRO A 107 4.99 -10.85 -8.19
N LEU A 108 4.22 -11.81 -7.65
CA LEU A 108 2.80 -11.63 -7.38
C LEU A 108 2.53 -10.49 -6.37
N VAL A 109 3.44 -10.24 -5.41
CA VAL A 109 3.34 -9.10 -4.47
C VAL A 109 3.44 -7.77 -5.23
N TYR A 110 4.39 -7.65 -6.15
CA TYR A 110 4.55 -6.44 -6.96
C TYR A 110 3.33 -6.20 -7.86
N PHE A 111 2.80 -7.25 -8.50
CA PHE A 111 1.60 -7.13 -9.32
C PHE A 111 0.40 -6.65 -8.51
N THR A 112 0.17 -7.27 -7.35
CA THR A 112 -0.98 -6.94 -6.49
C THR A 112 -0.88 -5.52 -5.92
N LEU A 113 0.30 -5.08 -5.49
CA LEU A 113 0.54 -3.68 -5.11
C LEU A 113 0.25 -2.73 -6.25
N GLY A 114 0.76 -3.02 -7.45
CA GLY A 114 0.50 -2.20 -8.64
C GLY A 114 -0.98 -2.09 -8.98
N ALA A 115 -1.73 -3.18 -8.86
CA ALA A 115 -3.18 -3.20 -9.07
C ALA A 115 -3.94 -2.39 -7.99
N LEU A 116 -3.52 -2.47 -6.72
CA LEU A 116 -4.12 -1.69 -5.63
C LEU A 116 -3.86 -0.19 -5.80
N TYR A 117 -2.64 0.19 -6.20
CA TYR A 117 -2.30 1.58 -6.51
C TYR A 117 -3.13 2.14 -7.66
N ASN A 118 -3.34 1.34 -8.71
CA ASN A 118 -4.23 1.72 -9.81
C ASN A 118 -5.68 1.90 -9.33
N LYS A 119 -6.15 1.11 -8.35
CA LYS A 119 -7.48 1.25 -7.78
C LYS A 119 -7.67 2.55 -6.98
N ILE A 120 -6.63 3.02 -6.27
CA ILE A 120 -6.67 4.30 -5.53
C ILE A 120 -6.50 5.51 -6.46
N GLY A 121 -5.91 5.32 -7.65
CA GLY A 121 -5.62 6.39 -8.60
C GLY A 121 -4.19 6.94 -8.50
N ASP A 122 -3.31 6.30 -7.73
CA ASP A 122 -1.87 6.60 -7.80
C ASP A 122 -1.23 5.80 -8.93
N HIS A 123 -1.38 6.33 -10.15
CA HIS A 123 -0.89 5.67 -11.36
C HIS A 123 0.65 5.67 -11.44
N LYS A 124 1.35 6.57 -10.74
CA LYS A 124 2.81 6.63 -10.77
C LYS A 124 3.42 5.42 -10.08
N SER A 125 2.93 5.13 -8.87
CA SER A 125 3.33 3.95 -8.10
C SER A 125 2.86 2.67 -8.77
N ALA A 126 1.65 2.67 -9.35
CA ALA A 126 1.12 1.55 -10.10
C ALA A 126 2.04 1.15 -11.27
N ILE A 127 2.47 2.11 -12.10
CA ILE A 127 3.36 1.84 -13.24
C ILE A 127 4.69 1.26 -12.79
N SER A 128 5.30 1.80 -11.74
CA SER A 128 6.58 1.32 -11.21
C SER A 128 6.51 -0.17 -10.85
N HIS A 129 5.49 -0.57 -10.09
CA HIS A 129 5.33 -1.94 -9.63
C HIS A 129 4.86 -2.89 -10.75
N LEU A 130 3.96 -2.46 -11.63
CA LEU A 130 3.48 -3.27 -12.74
C LEU A 130 4.57 -3.48 -13.80
N ALA A 131 5.32 -2.43 -14.15
CA ALA A 131 6.41 -2.51 -15.14
C ALA A 131 7.50 -3.48 -14.68
N TYR A 132 7.81 -3.48 -13.38
CA TYR A 132 8.73 -4.45 -12.81
C TYR A 132 8.31 -5.91 -13.07
N VAL A 133 7.01 -6.22 -13.06
CA VAL A 133 6.52 -7.60 -13.24
C VAL A 133 6.32 -7.95 -14.71
N THR A 134 5.87 -7.01 -15.54
CA THR A 134 5.49 -7.31 -16.93
C THR A 134 6.61 -7.09 -17.95
N GLU A 135 7.54 -6.15 -17.68
CA GLU A 135 8.57 -5.74 -18.64
C GLU A 135 9.94 -6.32 -18.30
N ASN A 136 10.18 -6.73 -17.05
CA ASN A 136 11.46 -7.31 -16.63
C ASN A 136 11.40 -8.84 -16.65
N GLU A 137 12.11 -9.47 -17.60
CA GLU A 137 12.23 -10.94 -17.69
C GLU A 137 12.90 -11.56 -16.45
N LYS A 138 13.72 -10.79 -15.72
CA LYS A 138 14.34 -11.25 -14.46
C LYS A 138 13.39 -11.18 -13.26
N ALA A 139 12.19 -10.65 -13.43
CA ALA A 139 11.18 -10.65 -12.38
C ALA A 139 10.41 -11.98 -12.33
N ASP A 140 10.65 -12.93 -13.22
CA ASP A 140 10.00 -14.23 -13.14
C ASP A 140 10.62 -15.12 -12.07
N GLU A 141 9.77 -15.91 -11.40
CA GLU A 141 10.15 -16.80 -10.30
C GLU A 141 11.15 -17.88 -10.73
N SER A 142 11.17 -18.23 -12.01
CA SER A 142 12.09 -19.20 -12.62
C SER A 142 13.54 -18.70 -12.68
N SER A 143 13.77 -17.38 -12.58
CA SER A 143 15.10 -16.78 -12.66
C SER A 143 15.91 -16.93 -11.36
N TYR A 144 15.27 -17.26 -10.24
CA TYR A 144 15.93 -17.37 -8.94
C TYR A 144 16.61 -18.74 -8.74
N VAL A 145 17.93 -18.79 -8.98
CA VAL A 145 18.74 -19.99 -8.71
C VAL A 145 19.04 -20.18 -7.21
N TYR A 146 19.31 -19.08 -6.50
CA TYR A 146 19.63 -19.10 -5.06
C TYR A 146 18.63 -18.24 -4.27
N PRO A 147 17.47 -18.79 -3.88
CA PRO A 147 16.44 -18.04 -3.19
C PRO A 147 16.81 -17.72 -1.74
N SER A 148 16.31 -16.58 -1.25
CA SER A 148 16.39 -16.21 0.17
C SER A 148 15.67 -17.26 1.05
N PRO A 149 16.00 -17.36 2.35
CA PRO A 149 15.31 -18.29 3.25
C PRO A 149 13.80 -18.04 3.32
N ASP A 150 13.36 -16.78 3.22
CA ASP A 150 11.96 -16.39 3.25
C ASP A 150 11.23 -16.83 1.98
N LEU A 151 11.84 -16.61 0.80
CA LEU A 151 11.29 -17.05 -0.48
C LEU A 151 11.18 -18.58 -0.56
N ARG A 152 12.16 -19.31 0.02
CA ARG A 152 12.08 -20.77 0.14
C ARG A 152 10.91 -21.22 1.02
N ASN A 153 10.68 -20.54 2.13
CA ASN A 153 9.58 -20.89 3.02
C ASN A 153 8.23 -20.54 2.39
N TYR A 154 8.13 -19.38 1.71
CA TYR A 154 6.98 -19.00 0.90
C TYR A 154 6.65 -20.08 -0.14
N ALA A 155 7.62 -20.49 -0.97
CA ALA A 155 7.42 -21.50 -1.99
C ALA A 155 7.03 -22.87 -1.39
N ARG A 156 7.57 -23.24 -0.22
CA ARG A 156 7.17 -24.45 0.49
C ARG A 156 5.70 -24.41 0.91
N ILE A 157 5.27 -23.30 1.51
CA ILE A 157 3.87 -23.13 1.95
C ILE A 157 2.94 -23.07 0.73
N LEU A 158 3.33 -22.34 -0.31
CA LEU A 158 2.58 -22.25 -1.57
C LEU A 158 2.34 -23.65 -2.17
N ARG A 159 3.40 -24.47 -2.30
CA ARG A 159 3.26 -25.85 -2.79
C ARG A 159 2.39 -26.72 -1.90
N LYS A 160 2.40 -26.51 -0.58
CA LYS A 160 1.50 -27.22 0.35
C LYS A 160 0.04 -26.87 0.03
N ILE A 161 -0.27 -25.58 -0.10
CA ILE A 161 -1.61 -25.08 -0.43
C ILE A 161 -2.06 -25.53 -1.83
N GLU A 162 -1.13 -25.61 -2.79
CA GLU A 162 -1.42 -26.10 -4.15
C GLU A 162 -1.71 -27.60 -4.19
N ARG A 163 -0.96 -28.39 -3.41
CA ARG A 163 -1.16 -29.84 -3.28
C ARG A 163 -2.45 -30.18 -2.55
N GLU A 164 -2.77 -29.43 -1.49
CA GLU A 164 -3.91 -29.68 -0.61
C GLU A 164 -4.75 -28.39 -0.46
N PRO A 165 -5.56 -28.02 -1.48
CA PRO A 165 -6.36 -26.80 -1.45
C PRO A 165 -7.43 -26.81 -0.36
N SER A 166 -7.78 -27.97 0.19
CA SER A 166 -8.73 -28.14 1.29
C SER A 166 -8.22 -27.59 2.62
N GLU A 167 -6.90 -27.52 2.85
CA GLU A 167 -6.34 -26.99 4.10
C GLU A 167 -6.50 -25.45 4.21
N ALA A 168 -6.48 -24.75 3.08
CA ALA A 168 -6.58 -23.29 3.03
C ALA A 168 -7.34 -22.84 1.76
N PRO A 169 -8.66 -23.12 1.67
CA PRO A 169 -9.43 -22.91 0.45
C PRO A 169 -9.51 -21.44 0.03
N GLN A 170 -9.65 -20.53 0.99
CA GLN A 170 -9.68 -19.09 0.74
C GLN A 170 -8.34 -18.61 0.15
N THR A 171 -7.22 -18.98 0.78
CA THR A 171 -5.88 -18.59 0.31
C THR A 171 -5.58 -19.16 -1.07
N SER A 172 -5.90 -20.44 -1.30
CA SER A 172 -5.74 -21.09 -2.61
C SER A 172 -6.54 -20.37 -3.69
N SER A 173 -7.80 -20.01 -3.40
CA SER A 173 -8.66 -19.28 -4.33
C SER A 173 -8.14 -17.87 -4.63
N ALA A 174 -7.68 -17.13 -3.61
CA ALA A 174 -7.16 -15.78 -3.75
C ALA A 174 -5.88 -15.75 -4.57
N VAL A 175 -4.91 -16.62 -4.27
CA VAL A 175 -3.65 -16.72 -5.03
C VAL A 175 -3.94 -17.04 -6.49
N ARG A 176 -4.82 -18.01 -6.77
CA ARG A 176 -5.19 -18.36 -8.15
C ARG A 176 -5.90 -17.22 -8.88
N ALA A 177 -6.79 -16.50 -8.20
CA ALA A 177 -7.51 -15.36 -8.77
C ALA A 177 -6.53 -14.22 -9.13
N LEU A 178 -5.62 -13.89 -8.22
CA LEU A 178 -4.60 -12.87 -8.43
C LEU A 178 -3.61 -13.26 -9.53
N GLU A 179 -3.18 -14.52 -9.59
CA GLU A 179 -2.32 -15.03 -10.67
C GLU A 179 -3.01 -14.96 -12.04
N ARG A 180 -4.30 -15.30 -12.11
CA ARG A 180 -5.09 -15.12 -13.35
C ARG A 180 -5.21 -13.64 -13.72
N ALA A 181 -5.45 -12.78 -12.75
CA ALA A 181 -5.49 -11.33 -12.98
C ALA A 181 -4.15 -10.81 -13.49
N ARG A 182 -3.02 -11.27 -12.93
CA ARG A 182 -1.67 -10.94 -13.39
C ARG A 182 -1.47 -11.28 -14.86
N ARG A 183 -1.81 -12.52 -15.25
CA ARG A 183 -1.62 -13.02 -16.62
C ARG A 183 -2.55 -12.36 -17.63
N ASN A 184 -3.83 -12.17 -17.28
CA ASN A 184 -4.85 -11.70 -18.21
C ASN A 184 -4.95 -10.17 -18.27
N ARG A 185 -4.88 -9.51 -17.11
CA ARG A 185 -5.11 -8.06 -16.96
C ARG A 185 -3.84 -7.27 -16.72
N GLY A 186 -2.71 -7.89 -16.37
CA GLY A 186 -1.50 -7.16 -15.96
C GLY A 186 -0.99 -6.13 -16.99
N LYS A 187 -0.91 -6.52 -18.28
CA LYS A 187 -0.52 -5.60 -19.36
C LYS A 187 -1.54 -4.50 -19.58
N ILE A 188 -2.83 -4.86 -19.56
CA ILE A 188 -3.96 -3.92 -19.75
C ILE A 188 -3.97 -2.87 -18.64
N ILE A 189 -3.81 -3.28 -17.38
CA ILE A 189 -3.78 -2.36 -16.23
C ILE A 189 -2.60 -1.40 -16.33
N LEU A 190 -1.44 -1.87 -16.77
CA LEU A 190 -0.26 -1.04 -16.95
C LEU A 190 -0.44 0.00 -18.06
N GLU A 191 -0.98 -0.39 -19.20
CA GLU A 191 -1.28 0.54 -20.30
C GLU A 191 -2.33 1.58 -19.88
N ASN A 192 -3.40 1.13 -19.23
CA ASN A 192 -4.43 2.02 -18.68
C ASN A 192 -3.84 3.02 -17.67
N SER A 193 -2.96 2.56 -16.78
CA SER A 193 -2.30 3.44 -15.81
C SER A 193 -1.42 4.48 -16.51
N ARG A 194 -0.72 4.10 -17.59
CA ARG A 194 0.10 5.03 -18.40
C ARG A 194 -0.77 6.08 -19.10
N LEU A 195 -1.92 5.68 -19.65
CA LEU A 195 -2.86 6.60 -20.29
C LEU A 195 -3.43 7.60 -19.27
N GLN A 196 -3.90 7.11 -18.12
CA GLN A 196 -4.46 7.94 -17.07
C GLN A 196 -3.44 8.92 -16.47
N LEU A 197 -2.18 8.48 -16.31
CA LEU A 197 -1.12 9.37 -15.85
C LEU A 197 -0.85 10.51 -16.85
N LYS A 198 -0.80 10.23 -18.15
CA LYS A 198 -0.65 11.26 -19.20
C LYS A 198 -1.82 12.25 -19.21
N GLU A 199 -3.04 11.77 -19.05
CA GLU A 199 -4.23 12.63 -18.96
C GLU A 199 -4.20 13.53 -17.73
N LEU A 200 -3.78 12.99 -16.58
CA LEU A 200 -3.64 13.76 -15.34
C LEU A 200 -2.54 14.82 -15.43
N GLU A 201 -1.42 14.50 -16.05
CA GLU A 201 -0.33 15.46 -16.31
C GLU A 201 -0.80 16.57 -17.25
N GLY A 202 -1.46 16.24 -18.35
CA GLY A 202 -2.02 17.24 -19.27
C GLY A 202 -3.04 18.18 -18.60
N LYS A 203 -3.91 17.64 -17.73
CA LYS A 203 -4.85 18.47 -16.95
C LYS A 203 -4.13 19.39 -15.96
N LYS A 204 -3.07 18.91 -15.31
CA LYS A 204 -2.26 19.73 -14.38
C LYS A 204 -1.54 20.86 -15.10
N GLU A 205 -0.99 20.60 -16.29
CA GLU A 205 -0.34 21.62 -17.11
C GLU A 205 -1.32 22.69 -17.57
N GLN A 206 -2.51 22.30 -18.06
CA GLN A 206 -3.57 23.24 -18.44
C GLN A 206 -4.03 24.09 -17.26
N ALA A 207 -4.28 23.48 -16.09
CA ALA A 207 -4.65 24.20 -14.89
C ALA A 207 -3.56 25.19 -14.42
N MET A 208 -2.28 24.81 -14.56
CA MET A 208 -1.16 25.69 -14.23
C MET A 208 -1.05 26.88 -15.20
N LEU A 209 -1.26 26.66 -16.49
CA LEU A 209 -1.29 27.73 -17.50
C LEU A 209 -2.48 28.68 -17.29
N GLU A 210 -3.64 28.15 -16.93
CA GLU A 210 -4.81 28.96 -16.58
C GLU A 210 -4.59 29.78 -15.30
N GLN A 211 -4.00 29.18 -14.26
CA GLN A 211 -3.63 29.91 -13.05
C GLN A 211 -2.62 31.02 -13.33
N LYS A 212 -1.60 30.73 -14.16
CA LYS A 212 -0.62 31.74 -14.57
C LYS A 212 -1.28 32.87 -15.37
N ALA A 213 -2.16 32.55 -16.31
CA ALA A 213 -2.90 33.55 -17.07
C ALA A 213 -3.86 34.37 -16.19
N GLN A 214 -4.44 33.79 -15.13
CA GLN A 214 -5.23 34.52 -14.14
C GLN A 214 -4.36 35.45 -13.29
N LEU A 215 -3.20 34.98 -12.83
CA LEU A 215 -2.23 35.80 -12.10
C LEU A 215 -1.72 36.98 -12.94
N ASP A 216 -1.39 36.74 -14.22
CA ASP A 216 -0.95 37.79 -15.15
C ASP A 216 -2.06 38.83 -15.40
N LYS A 217 -3.32 38.40 -15.52
CA LYS A 217 -4.47 39.32 -15.61
C LYS A 217 -4.66 40.15 -14.33
N LEU A 218 -4.50 39.55 -13.15
CA LEU A 218 -4.57 40.26 -11.87
C LEU A 218 -3.41 41.25 -11.70
N ALA A 219 -2.22 40.93 -12.22
CA ALA A 219 -1.07 41.84 -12.21
C ALA A 219 -1.30 43.07 -13.10
N ILE A 220 -1.94 42.91 -14.26
CA ILE A 220 -2.26 44.04 -15.17
C ILE A 220 -3.30 44.97 -14.54
N VAL A 221 -4.36 44.45 -13.92
CA VAL A 221 -5.40 45.26 -13.25
C VAL A 221 -4.84 46.03 -12.04
N ASN A 222 -3.83 45.48 -11.36
CA ASN A 222 -3.13 46.17 -10.28
C ASN A 222 -2.09 47.19 -10.78
N ALA A 223 -1.50 46.98 -11.96
CA ALA A 223 -0.60 47.95 -12.60
C ALA A 223 -1.35 49.20 -13.08
N ASP A 224 -2.59 49.04 -13.56
CA ASP A 224 -3.44 50.16 -13.99
C ASP A 224 -3.99 51.02 -12.82
N ASN A 225 -3.89 50.54 -11.58
CA ASN A 225 -4.26 51.28 -10.37
C ASN A 225 -3.06 51.77 -9.53
N ALA A 226 -1.82 51.52 -9.97
CA ALA A 226 -0.61 51.92 -9.25
C ALA A 226 -0.06 53.26 -9.78
N ALA A 227 -0.73 54.36 -9.43
CA ALA A 227 -0.05 55.66 -9.39
C ALA A 227 1.00 55.65 -8.25
N PRO A 228 2.23 56.12 -8.47
CA PRO A 228 3.29 56.07 -7.48
C PRO A 228 3.05 57.18 -6.44
N LYS A 229 2.65 56.82 -5.22
CA LYS A 229 2.83 57.71 -4.07
C LYS A 229 4.12 57.32 -3.34
N SER A 230 5.17 58.05 -3.67
CA SER A 230 6.36 58.17 -2.83
C SER A 230 5.97 58.78 -1.48
N VAL A 231 6.12 58.02 -0.41
CA VAL A 231 6.32 58.59 0.93
C VAL A 231 7.50 57.86 1.55
N VAL A 232 8.61 58.57 1.59
CA VAL A 232 9.77 58.29 2.41
C VAL A 232 9.43 58.73 3.83
N GLN A 233 9.55 57.83 4.81
CA GLN A 233 10.14 58.18 6.11
C GLN A 233 10.57 56.92 6.89
N ASN A 234 11.86 56.91 7.20
CA ASN A 234 12.57 55.97 8.08
C ASN A 234 12.11 56.12 9.54
N SER A 235 12.13 55.03 10.32
CA SER A 235 13.12 54.82 11.39
C SER A 235 12.77 53.62 12.31
N GLU A 236 13.66 52.62 12.26
CA GLU A 236 14.28 51.85 13.36
C GLU A 236 13.44 51.09 14.43
N GLU A 237 13.68 49.77 14.39
CA GLU A 237 13.99 48.82 15.48
C GLU A 237 13.28 48.89 16.84
N PHE A 238 12.66 47.77 17.24
CA PHE A 238 13.09 47.03 18.45
C PHE A 238 12.55 45.59 18.44
N ALA A 239 13.45 44.65 18.78
CA ALA A 239 13.21 43.22 18.88
C ALA A 239 12.40 42.81 20.12
N SER A 240 11.66 41.70 20.04
CA SER A 240 11.84 40.49 20.90
C SER A 240 10.64 39.53 20.88
N GLN A 241 10.96 38.27 20.58
CA GLN A 241 10.55 37.00 21.21
C GLN A 241 9.09 36.64 21.54
N ASN A 242 8.83 35.34 21.28
CA ASN A 242 7.83 34.43 21.86
C ASN A 242 6.37 34.70 21.41
N GLY A 243 5.57 33.72 21.00
CA GLY A 243 5.61 32.28 21.22
C GLY A 243 4.18 31.85 21.56
N ARG A 244 3.63 30.88 20.81
CA ARG A 244 2.42 30.09 21.11
C ARG A 244 1.09 30.84 21.23
N ASN A 245 0.14 30.58 20.32
CA ASN A 245 -0.96 29.62 20.57
C ASN A 245 -2.04 29.64 19.47
N HIS A 246 -2.60 28.45 19.26
CA HIS A 246 -4.00 28.14 18.97
C HIS A 246 -4.65 28.40 17.60
N SER A 247 -5.11 27.26 17.06
CA SER A 247 -6.41 26.98 16.44
C SER A 247 -6.73 27.65 15.10
N GLU A 248 -6.44 26.93 14.01
CA GLU A 248 -7.23 27.04 12.78
C GLU A 248 -8.35 26.00 12.81
N GLN A 249 -9.56 26.50 13.13
CA GLN A 249 -10.81 25.87 12.76
C GLN A 249 -10.95 25.96 11.24
N ILE A 250 -11.01 24.80 10.58
CA ILE A 250 -11.35 24.72 9.15
C ILE A 250 -12.82 25.07 9.00
N ASN A 251 -13.05 26.25 8.45
CA ASN A 251 -14.35 26.77 8.06
C ASN A 251 -14.84 25.96 6.85
N THR A 252 -15.74 25.01 7.08
CA THR A 252 -16.43 24.27 6.03
C THR A 252 -17.77 24.94 5.81
N GLN A 253 -17.89 25.72 4.73
CA GLN A 253 -19.19 26.15 4.23
C GLN A 253 -19.27 25.97 2.72
N ASN A 254 -20.42 25.42 2.34
CA ASN A 254 -21.07 25.48 1.03
C ASN A 254 -20.68 24.41 0.01
N PHE A 255 -21.43 23.31 0.02
CA PHE A 255 -22.14 22.85 -1.17
C PHE A 255 -23.44 22.13 -0.75
N GLU A 256 -24.51 22.91 -0.64
CA GLU A 256 -25.87 22.38 -0.68
C GLU A 256 -26.32 22.16 -2.12
N ASN A 257 -27.04 21.04 -2.29
CA ASN A 257 -28.18 20.87 -3.18
C ASN A 257 -28.04 21.21 -4.67
N ARG A 258 -27.83 20.16 -5.48
CA ARG A 258 -28.53 20.03 -6.77
C ARG A 258 -29.12 18.63 -6.94
N ASN A 259 -30.36 18.49 -6.48
CA ASN A 259 -31.27 17.44 -6.91
C ASN A 259 -31.71 17.71 -8.37
N THR A 260 -31.29 16.79 -9.25
CA THR A 260 -32.16 16.08 -10.21
C THR A 260 -33.37 16.82 -10.79
N GLN A 261 -33.22 17.29 -12.02
CA GLN A 261 -34.33 17.35 -12.97
C GLN A 261 -33.98 16.55 -14.23
N ASN A 262 -34.89 15.62 -14.52
CA ASN A 262 -34.97 14.80 -15.71
C ASN A 262 -34.83 15.62 -17.01
N LYS A 263 -34.00 15.13 -17.93
CA LYS A 263 -34.31 15.23 -19.36
C LYS A 263 -33.78 14.01 -20.10
N ARG A 264 -34.73 13.19 -20.57
CA ARG A 264 -34.50 12.14 -21.56
C ARG A 264 -33.91 12.78 -22.82
N MET A 265 -32.80 12.25 -23.31
CA MET A 265 -32.46 12.29 -24.72
C MET A 265 -31.94 10.91 -25.12
N THR A 266 -32.55 10.42 -26.20
CA THR A 266 -32.41 9.12 -26.82
C THR A 266 -31.17 9.12 -27.69
N GLU A 267 -30.20 8.25 -27.38
CA GLU A 267 -29.17 7.82 -28.33
C GLU A 267 -29.04 6.30 -28.22
N GLU A 268 -29.10 5.63 -29.36
CA GLU A 268 -29.06 4.17 -29.49
C GLU A 268 -27.72 3.59 -29.00
N PRO A 269 -27.72 2.54 -28.16
CA PRO A 269 -26.53 1.76 -27.91
C PRO A 269 -26.50 0.53 -28.82
N ASN A 270 -25.32 0.28 -29.39
CA ASN A 270 -24.92 -0.96 -30.04
C ASN A 270 -25.47 -2.20 -29.31
N ALA A 271 -26.07 -3.10 -30.09
CA ALA A 271 -26.76 -4.30 -29.64
C ALA A 271 -25.87 -5.21 -28.80
N ASP A 272 -26.13 -5.24 -27.49
CA ASP A 272 -25.62 -6.23 -26.57
C ASP A 272 -26.47 -7.53 -26.74
N PRO A 273 -25.89 -8.68 -27.13
CA PRO A 273 -26.63 -9.90 -27.52
C PRO A 273 -27.41 -10.58 -26.37
N PHE A 274 -27.44 -9.96 -25.20
CA PHE A 274 -28.12 -10.45 -24.00
C PHE A 274 -29.40 -9.68 -23.66
N VAL A 275 -29.70 -8.56 -24.33
CA VAL A 275 -30.88 -7.72 -24.04
C VAL A 275 -32.20 -8.40 -24.45
N ASN A 276 -32.17 -9.27 -25.47
CA ASN A 276 -33.34 -10.00 -25.98
C ASN A 276 -33.51 -11.40 -25.38
N ARG A 277 -32.84 -11.73 -24.26
CA ARG A 277 -33.09 -13.00 -23.58
C ARG A 277 -34.32 -12.88 -22.68
N LYS A 278 -35.34 -13.69 -22.96
CA LYS A 278 -36.49 -13.86 -22.07
C LYS A 278 -36.00 -14.18 -20.65
N PRO A 279 -36.56 -13.56 -19.59
CA PRO A 279 -36.24 -13.92 -18.22
C PRO A 279 -36.56 -15.39 -17.97
N ILE A 280 -35.81 -16.03 -17.08
CA ILE A 280 -35.90 -17.47 -16.79
C ILE A 280 -37.33 -17.89 -16.40
N SER A 281 -38.10 -16.99 -15.77
CA SER A 281 -39.51 -17.19 -15.45
C SER A 281 -40.36 -17.43 -16.71
N GLU A 282 -40.15 -16.66 -17.77
CA GLU A 282 -40.91 -16.78 -19.03
C GLU A 282 -40.53 -18.05 -19.81
N VAL A 283 -39.24 -18.42 -19.79
CA VAL A 283 -38.76 -19.69 -20.40
C VAL A 283 -39.33 -20.91 -19.68
N LEU A 284 -39.52 -20.85 -18.36
CA LEU A 284 -40.14 -21.92 -17.59
C LEU A 284 -41.61 -22.10 -17.95
N HIS A 285 -42.37 -21.01 -18.12
CA HIS A 285 -43.76 -21.06 -18.55
C HIS A 285 -43.92 -21.68 -19.96
N ASP A 286 -43.07 -21.30 -20.92
CA ASP A 286 -43.06 -21.86 -22.28
C ASP A 286 -42.80 -23.39 -22.31
N ILE A 287 -42.10 -23.95 -21.31
CA ILE A 287 -41.85 -25.40 -21.21
C ILE A 287 -43.06 -26.15 -20.65
N TYR A 288 -43.81 -25.55 -19.73
CA TYR A 288 -45.00 -26.18 -19.14
C TYR A 288 -46.21 -26.14 -20.10
N ASP A 289 -46.33 -25.08 -20.91
CA ASP A 289 -47.47 -24.90 -21.80
C ASP A 289 -47.35 -25.68 -23.14
N ARG A 290 -46.17 -26.21 -23.48
CA ARG A 290 -45.95 -27.03 -24.70
C ARG A 290 -46.37 -28.50 -24.59
N LYS A 291 -46.94 -28.93 -23.47
CA LYS A 291 -47.37 -30.32 -23.23
C LYS A 291 -48.90 -30.48 -23.10
N GLN A 292 -49.67 -29.75 -23.91
CA GLN A 292 -51.08 -30.05 -24.19
C GLN A 292 -51.35 -30.00 -25.69
#